data_AF-A0A672KEY4-F1
#
_entry.id   AF-A0A672KEY4-F1
#
_cell.length_a   1.000
_cell.length_b   1.000
_cell.length_c   1.000
_cell.angle_alpha   90.00
_cell.angle_beta   90.00
_cell.angle_gamma   90.00
#
_symmetry.space_group_name_H-M   'P 1'
#
loop_
_entity.id
_entity.type
_entity.pdbx_description
1 polymer ?
#
loop_
_entity_poly.entity_id
_entity_poly.type
_entity_poly.pdbx_seq_one_letter_code
_entity_poly.pdbx_strand_id
1 'polypeptide(L)'
;MEAQIRLFFNSVVKNDLLKKAQGVFADVQTDFWDVKKILSRFDEWRVSFQGSYSNAYIGLCLPKLLAPLIRHQLVGWNPLQADEDFEALPWYSAVDRFCHGQGYEESENMDKTTLPTIIEKTILSKVQGFVELVWDPLYAQPSQTLTTLCKRIQDDYSVFEVEQSKPVKAFVEAVIQRLRSAVDNDIFVPLYPKKFLEDKRSPQFQFQNKQFWSAVKLLGNMALWDGLIPEHILKELMLEKLLSRYLMITVLNESDPKHTIQKCKEKIAGCFPESWFVDVNTGSSLPQLQNFSKHLLQTAHALFKDNNDSSSTRALLSDVLFVLKNIKAHDSLRTITEKYHCEDLLKTL
;
A
#
# COMPACT_ATOMS: atom_id res chain seq x y z
N MET A 1 27.15 -4.29 -6.16
CA MET A 1 27.66 -4.30 -7.55
C MET A 1 26.51 -4.38 -8.57
N GLU A 2 25.64 -5.40 -8.54
CA GLU A 2 24.46 -5.46 -9.44
C GLU A 2 23.47 -4.29 -9.27
N ALA A 3 23.19 -3.86 -8.04
CA ALA A 3 22.30 -2.71 -7.80
C ALA A 3 22.87 -1.39 -8.35
N GLN A 4 24.18 -1.15 -8.24
CA GLN A 4 24.85 0.04 -8.78
C GLN A 4 24.93 0.02 -10.31
N ILE A 5 25.14 -1.16 -10.92
CA ILE A 5 25.15 -1.34 -12.38
C ILE A 5 23.73 -1.14 -12.94
N ARG A 6 22.68 -1.66 -12.27
CA ARG A 6 21.27 -1.41 -12.65
C ARG A 6 20.88 0.07 -12.52
N LEU A 7 21.30 0.75 -11.45
CA LEU A 7 21.04 2.19 -11.26
C LEU A 7 21.74 3.06 -12.31
N PHE A 8 23.00 2.74 -12.66
CA PHE A 8 23.75 3.47 -13.68
C PHE A 8 23.22 3.21 -15.10
N PHE A 9 22.87 1.97 -15.43
CA PHE A 9 22.27 1.65 -16.73
C PHE A 9 20.89 2.31 -16.89
N ASN A 10 20.09 2.34 -15.82
CA ASN A 10 18.81 3.04 -15.80
C ASN A 10 18.95 4.55 -15.96
N SER A 11 20.00 5.19 -15.42
CA SER A 11 20.17 6.64 -15.54
C SER A 11 20.57 7.08 -16.95
N VAL A 12 21.45 6.33 -17.63
CA VAL A 12 21.85 6.61 -19.02
C VAL A 12 20.67 6.41 -19.98
N VAL A 13 19.95 5.30 -19.85
CA VAL A 13 18.75 5.03 -20.67
C VAL A 13 17.66 6.07 -20.41
N LYS A 14 17.43 6.46 -19.16
CA LYS A 14 16.49 7.53 -18.80
C LYS A 14 16.87 8.85 -19.48
N ASN A 15 18.13 9.24 -19.44
CA ASN A 15 18.59 10.50 -20.04
C ASN A 15 18.47 10.50 -21.57
N ASP A 16 18.79 9.40 -22.25
CA ASP A 16 18.60 9.28 -23.70
C ASP A 16 17.10 9.36 -24.08
N LEU A 17 16.25 8.68 -23.31
CA LEU A 17 14.80 8.71 -23.51
C LEU A 17 14.22 10.12 -23.32
N LEU A 18 14.65 10.84 -22.28
CA LEU A 18 14.26 12.23 -22.05
C LEU A 18 14.71 13.16 -23.18
N LYS A 19 15.94 13.00 -23.69
CA LYS A 19 16.41 13.76 -24.86
C LYS A 19 15.57 13.49 -26.10
N LYS A 20 15.23 12.23 -26.37
CA LYS A 20 14.35 11.85 -27.48
C LYS A 20 12.95 12.42 -27.31
N ALA A 21 12.40 12.43 -26.10
CA ALA A 21 11.11 13.02 -25.80
C ALA A 21 11.08 14.53 -26.13
N GLN A 22 12.15 15.28 -25.85
CA GLN A 22 12.25 16.70 -26.20
C GLN A 22 12.12 16.97 -27.71
N GLY A 23 12.51 16.01 -28.56
CA GLY A 23 12.42 16.13 -30.01
C GLY A 23 11.02 15.91 -30.60
N VAL A 24 10.06 15.36 -29.83
CA VAL A 24 8.74 14.94 -30.34
C VAL A 24 7.91 16.10 -30.90
N PHE A 25 8.06 17.31 -30.36
CA PHE A 25 7.33 18.51 -30.77
C PHE A 25 8.23 19.59 -31.37
N ALA A 26 9.44 19.24 -31.81
CA ALA A 26 10.43 20.21 -32.28
C ALA A 26 9.96 20.99 -33.53
N ASP A 27 9.11 20.39 -34.35
CA ASP A 27 8.52 20.95 -35.57
C ASP A 27 7.08 21.46 -35.37
N VAL A 28 6.55 21.39 -34.15
CA VAL A 28 5.16 21.78 -33.84
C VAL A 28 5.15 23.18 -33.22
N GLN A 29 4.30 24.06 -33.75
CA GLN A 29 4.10 25.38 -33.16
C GLN A 29 3.58 25.25 -31.72
N THR A 30 4.09 26.09 -30.82
CA THR A 30 3.80 26.01 -29.38
C THR A 30 2.31 26.01 -29.04
N ASP A 31 1.49 26.64 -29.87
CA ASP A 31 0.05 26.78 -29.66
C ASP A 31 -0.70 25.42 -29.76
N PHE A 32 -0.04 24.38 -30.27
CA PHE A 32 -0.62 23.04 -30.45
C PHE A 32 -0.03 21.96 -29.53
N TRP A 33 0.99 22.27 -28.72
CA TRP A 33 1.56 21.30 -27.78
C TRP A 33 1.76 21.83 -26.36
N ASP A 34 1.86 23.15 -26.18
CA ASP A 34 1.93 23.75 -24.85
C ASP A 34 0.53 23.79 -24.22
N VAL A 35 0.35 23.05 -23.12
CA VAL A 35 -0.94 22.90 -22.42
C VAL A 35 -1.51 24.26 -22.00
N LYS A 36 -0.67 25.20 -21.56
CA LYS A 36 -1.11 26.52 -21.12
C LYS A 36 -1.63 27.35 -22.29
N LYS A 37 -0.95 27.32 -23.44
CA LYS A 37 -1.40 28.04 -24.65
C LYS A 37 -2.67 27.44 -25.26
N ILE A 38 -2.79 26.12 -25.24
CA ILE A 38 -4.02 25.45 -25.67
C ILE A 38 -5.19 25.89 -24.79
N LEU A 39 -5.02 25.82 -23.47
CA LEU A 39 -6.06 26.22 -22.52
C LEU A 39 -6.41 27.71 -22.61
N SER A 40 -5.46 28.61 -22.93
CA SER A 40 -5.80 30.02 -23.14
C SER A 40 -6.71 30.24 -24.35
N ARG A 41 -6.58 29.45 -25.42
CA ARG A 41 -7.52 29.50 -26.56
C ARG A 41 -8.91 28.99 -26.19
N PHE A 42 -8.97 27.93 -25.39
CA PHE A 42 -10.25 27.45 -24.86
C PHE A 42 -10.89 28.44 -23.90
N ASP A 43 -10.09 29.17 -23.12
CA ASP A 43 -10.57 30.23 -22.23
C ASP A 43 -11.11 31.44 -23.02
N GLU A 44 -10.39 31.87 -24.07
CA GLU A 44 -10.87 32.89 -25.00
C GLU A 44 -12.22 32.49 -25.64
N TRP A 45 -12.35 31.22 -26.05
CA TRP A 45 -13.60 30.68 -26.60
C TRP A 45 -14.71 30.64 -25.55
N ARG A 46 -14.40 30.18 -24.33
CA ARG A 46 -15.32 30.09 -23.20
C ARG A 46 -15.90 31.45 -22.83
N VAL A 47 -15.07 32.49 -22.79
CA VAL A 47 -15.47 33.88 -22.47
C VAL A 47 -16.24 34.52 -23.64
N SER A 48 -15.77 34.33 -24.87
CA SER A 48 -16.32 35.05 -26.03
C SER A 48 -17.58 34.41 -26.60
N PHE A 49 -17.73 33.09 -26.48
CA PHE A 49 -18.83 32.31 -27.07
C PHE A 49 -19.31 31.16 -26.17
N GLN A 50 -19.70 31.48 -24.94
CA GLN A 50 -20.12 30.51 -23.92
C GLN A 50 -21.14 29.47 -24.42
N GLY A 51 -22.18 29.88 -25.17
CA GLY A 51 -23.19 28.95 -25.67
C GLY A 51 -22.61 27.89 -26.61
N SER A 52 -21.68 28.27 -27.49
CA SER A 52 -21.01 27.31 -28.37
C SER A 52 -20.03 26.41 -27.60
N TYR A 53 -19.35 26.93 -26.58
CA TYR A 53 -18.43 26.17 -25.74
C TYR A 53 -19.17 25.08 -24.97
N SER A 54 -20.28 25.44 -24.30
CA SER A 54 -21.10 24.50 -23.54
C SER A 54 -21.75 23.45 -24.45
N ASN A 55 -22.34 23.87 -25.58
CA ASN A 55 -22.98 22.95 -26.53
C ASN A 55 -22.00 21.97 -27.20
N ALA A 56 -20.71 22.32 -27.28
CA ALA A 56 -19.66 21.44 -27.78
C ALA A 56 -19.09 20.48 -26.71
N TYR A 57 -19.60 20.54 -25.48
CA TYR A 57 -19.18 19.69 -24.36
C TYR A 57 -17.66 19.73 -24.10
N ILE A 58 -17.06 20.92 -24.20
CA ILE A 58 -15.60 21.06 -24.16
C ILE A 58 -14.96 20.50 -22.88
N GLY A 59 -15.56 20.74 -21.71
CA GLY A 59 -15.08 20.15 -20.45
C GLY A 59 -14.93 18.62 -20.47
N LEU A 60 -15.79 17.92 -21.22
CA LEU A 60 -15.69 16.45 -21.39
C LEU A 60 -14.61 16.03 -22.40
N CYS A 61 -14.25 16.93 -23.31
CA CYS A 61 -13.27 16.70 -24.37
C CYS A 61 -11.84 17.04 -23.93
N LEU A 62 -11.68 18.05 -23.05
CA LEU A 62 -10.37 18.54 -22.58
C LEU A 62 -9.47 17.44 -22.01
N PRO A 63 -9.93 16.54 -21.13
CA PRO A 63 -9.07 15.46 -20.62
C PRO A 63 -8.50 14.57 -21.73
N LYS A 64 -9.31 14.27 -22.76
CA LYS A 64 -8.87 13.44 -23.89
C LYS A 64 -7.88 14.18 -24.78
N LEU A 65 -8.12 15.48 -25.01
CA LEU A 65 -7.24 16.34 -25.81
C LEU A 65 -5.87 16.50 -25.15
N LEU A 66 -5.84 16.75 -23.83
CA LEU A 66 -4.62 17.02 -23.09
C LEU A 66 -3.83 15.76 -22.72
N ALA A 67 -4.49 14.60 -22.63
CA ALA A 67 -3.85 13.33 -22.26
C ALA A 67 -2.52 13.03 -22.99
N PRO A 68 -2.40 13.09 -24.33
CA PRO A 68 -1.13 12.83 -25.00
C PRO A 68 -0.01 13.81 -24.60
N LEU A 69 -0.33 15.09 -24.42
CA LEU A 69 0.63 16.14 -24.04
C LEU A 69 1.09 15.95 -22.59
N ILE A 70 0.14 15.62 -21.71
CA ILE A 70 0.44 15.33 -20.31
C ILE A 70 1.29 14.06 -20.19
N ARG A 71 0.96 12.99 -20.94
CA ARG A 71 1.79 11.76 -20.98
C ARG A 71 3.22 12.04 -21.44
N HIS A 72 3.40 12.94 -22.40
CA HIS A 72 4.72 13.38 -22.85
C HIS A 72 5.50 14.06 -21.72
N GLN A 73 4.88 14.97 -20.97
CA GLN A 73 5.53 15.61 -19.82
C GLN A 73 5.82 14.62 -18.67
N LEU A 74 4.99 13.58 -18.52
CA LEU A 74 5.17 12.55 -17.50
C LEU A 74 6.25 11.51 -17.84
N VAL A 75 6.89 11.55 -19.02
CA VAL A 75 7.86 10.54 -19.44
C VAL A 75 8.97 10.32 -18.40
N GLY A 76 9.48 11.39 -17.79
CA GLY A 76 10.53 11.34 -16.77
C GLY A 76 10.04 11.02 -15.35
N TRP A 77 8.74 11.11 -15.11
CA TRP A 77 8.14 10.98 -13.78
C TRP A 77 8.00 9.51 -13.38
N ASN A 78 8.38 9.22 -12.14
CA ASN A 78 8.35 7.88 -11.54
C ASN A 78 7.55 7.92 -10.22
N PRO A 79 6.36 7.30 -10.17
CA PRO A 79 5.50 7.30 -8.99
C PRO A 79 6.04 6.46 -7.81
N LEU A 80 7.14 5.74 -8.00
CA LEU A 80 7.79 4.93 -6.95
C LEU A 80 8.94 5.66 -6.26
N GLN A 81 9.25 6.90 -6.67
CA GLN A 81 10.33 7.73 -6.12
C GLN A 81 9.75 9.00 -5.50
N ALA A 82 10.40 9.50 -4.44
CA ALA A 82 9.92 10.65 -3.65
C ALA A 82 10.49 12.00 -4.11
N ASP A 83 11.10 12.06 -5.30
CA ASP A 83 11.91 13.22 -5.73
C ASP A 83 11.04 14.42 -6.11
N GLU A 84 10.19 14.26 -7.13
CA GLU A 84 9.36 15.34 -7.67
C GLU A 84 7.98 14.80 -8.07
N ASP A 85 6.96 15.47 -7.55
CA ASP A 85 5.55 15.12 -7.71
C ASP A 85 5.00 15.62 -9.06
N PHE A 86 3.95 14.97 -9.58
CA PHE A 86 3.39 15.34 -10.89
C PHE A 86 2.76 16.75 -10.88
N GLU A 87 2.37 17.22 -9.69
CA GLU A 87 1.79 18.53 -9.43
C GLU A 87 2.80 19.68 -9.70
N ALA A 88 4.10 19.38 -9.67
CA ALA A 88 5.16 20.33 -10.03
C ALA A 88 5.28 20.55 -11.56
N LEU A 89 4.67 19.66 -12.38
CA LEU A 89 4.78 19.76 -13.83
C LEU A 89 3.93 20.92 -14.38
N PRO A 90 4.39 21.60 -15.44
CA PRO A 90 3.73 22.81 -15.95
C PRO A 90 2.25 22.62 -16.32
N TRP A 91 1.88 21.44 -16.82
CA TRP A 91 0.50 21.13 -17.19
C TRP A 91 -0.46 21.24 -15.99
N TYR A 92 -0.03 20.89 -14.77
CA TYR A 92 -0.90 20.82 -13.59
C TYR A 92 -1.42 22.21 -13.25
N SER A 93 -0.51 23.16 -13.02
CA SER A 93 -0.86 24.55 -12.73
C SER A 93 -1.69 25.22 -13.83
N ALA A 94 -1.48 24.84 -15.09
CA ALA A 94 -2.24 25.36 -16.23
C ALA A 94 -3.70 24.87 -16.20
N VAL A 95 -3.90 23.56 -15.97
CA VAL A 95 -5.23 22.95 -15.85
C VAL A 95 -5.96 23.45 -14.60
N ASP A 96 -5.28 23.47 -13.46
CA ASP A 96 -5.85 23.93 -12.20
C ASP A 96 -6.37 25.38 -12.32
N ARG A 97 -5.54 26.28 -12.84
CA ARG A 97 -5.94 27.67 -13.11
C ARG A 97 -7.10 27.76 -14.10
N PHE A 98 -7.17 26.88 -15.09
CA PHE A 98 -8.28 26.87 -16.05
C PHE A 98 -9.60 26.41 -15.40
N CYS A 99 -9.54 25.45 -14.47
CA CYS A 99 -10.71 24.90 -13.77
C CYS A 99 -11.23 25.83 -12.66
N HIS A 100 -10.33 26.52 -11.95
CA HIS A 100 -10.65 27.31 -10.75
C HIS A 100 -10.45 28.83 -10.91
N GLY A 101 -9.93 29.30 -12.05
CA GLY A 101 -9.63 30.71 -12.28
C GLY A 101 -10.84 31.57 -12.65
N GLN A 102 -10.78 32.84 -12.23
CA GLN A 102 -11.63 33.97 -12.63
C GLN A 102 -13.11 33.97 -12.21
N GLY A 103 -13.39 33.94 -10.89
CA GLY A 103 -14.58 34.58 -10.30
C GLY A 103 -15.94 34.16 -10.87
N TYR A 104 -15.99 33.00 -11.54
CA TYR A 104 -17.17 32.52 -12.22
C TYR A 104 -18.02 31.77 -11.21
N GLU A 105 -19.26 32.22 -11.02
CA GLU A 105 -20.17 31.67 -10.03
C GLU A 105 -20.36 30.16 -10.23
N GLU A 106 -20.32 29.47 -9.11
CA GLU A 106 -19.98 28.06 -8.95
C GLU A 106 -21.01 27.05 -9.49
N SER A 107 -22.07 27.45 -10.18
CA SER A 107 -23.27 26.60 -10.25
C SER A 107 -23.32 25.56 -11.36
N GLU A 108 -22.52 25.62 -12.45
CA GLU A 108 -22.71 24.68 -13.59
C GLU A 108 -21.43 24.24 -14.36
N ASN A 109 -20.23 24.41 -13.82
CA ASN A 109 -19.02 24.24 -14.63
C ASN A 109 -18.61 22.77 -14.84
N MET A 110 -18.93 22.18 -16.01
CA MET A 110 -18.40 20.88 -16.46
C MET A 110 -16.87 20.82 -16.37
N ASP A 111 -16.21 21.97 -16.50
CA ASP A 111 -14.76 22.10 -16.47
C ASP A 111 -14.15 21.76 -15.10
N LYS A 112 -14.89 21.87 -13.98
CA LYS A 112 -14.42 21.49 -12.62
C LYS A 112 -13.99 20.01 -12.55
N THR A 113 -14.63 19.16 -13.34
CA THR A 113 -14.31 17.72 -13.41
C THR A 113 -13.11 17.42 -14.31
N THR A 114 -12.57 18.40 -15.04
CA THR A 114 -11.46 18.21 -15.99
C THR A 114 -10.21 17.72 -15.28
N LEU A 115 -9.80 18.39 -14.19
CA LEU A 115 -8.62 18.01 -13.43
C LEU A 115 -8.76 16.61 -12.81
N PRO A 116 -9.82 16.29 -12.02
CA PRO A 116 -10.05 14.93 -11.53
C PRO A 116 -10.06 13.87 -12.65
N THR A 117 -10.69 14.17 -13.80
CA THR A 117 -10.72 13.24 -14.94
C THR A 117 -9.34 13.02 -15.55
N ILE A 118 -8.47 14.03 -15.57
CA ILE A 118 -7.07 13.89 -16.01
C ILE A 118 -6.28 13.04 -15.02
N ILE A 119 -6.43 13.28 -13.71
CA ILE A 119 -5.78 12.46 -12.67
C ILE A 119 -6.20 11.00 -12.82
N GLU A 120 -7.50 10.74 -12.93
CA GLU A 120 -8.04 9.39 -13.12
C GLU A 120 -7.55 8.72 -14.42
N LYS A 121 -7.64 9.40 -15.56
CA LYS A 121 -7.41 8.74 -16.86
C LYS A 121 -5.97 8.77 -17.35
N THR A 122 -5.16 9.69 -16.83
CA THR A 122 -3.78 9.90 -17.30
C THR A 122 -2.77 9.56 -16.22
N ILE A 123 -2.94 10.08 -15.01
CA ILE A 123 -2.00 9.82 -13.92
C ILE A 123 -2.16 8.40 -13.42
N LEU A 124 -3.37 8.00 -13.02
CA LEU A 124 -3.63 6.65 -12.50
C LEU A 124 -3.28 5.57 -13.53
N SER A 125 -3.58 5.80 -14.82
CA SER A 125 -3.17 4.88 -15.90
C SER A 125 -1.64 4.70 -15.98
N LYS A 126 -0.85 5.76 -15.76
CA LYS A 126 0.61 5.64 -15.70
C LYS A 126 1.03 4.88 -14.43
N VAL A 127 0.44 5.21 -13.28
CA VAL A 127 0.71 4.52 -12.01
C VAL A 127 0.39 3.03 -12.11
N GLN A 128 -0.72 2.66 -12.76
CA GLN A 128 -1.07 1.27 -13.06
C GLN A 128 0.05 0.55 -13.82
N GLY A 129 0.61 1.17 -14.86
CA GLY A 129 1.74 0.58 -15.59
C GLY A 129 2.97 0.32 -14.70
N PHE A 130 3.24 1.18 -13.72
CA PHE A 130 4.29 0.93 -12.73
C PHE A 130 3.95 -0.23 -11.79
N VAL A 131 2.68 -0.35 -11.35
CA VAL A 131 2.20 -1.48 -10.55
C VAL A 131 2.40 -2.81 -11.28
N GLU A 132 2.06 -2.85 -12.57
CA GLU A 132 2.10 -4.07 -13.38
C GLU A 132 3.52 -4.49 -13.77
N LEU A 133 4.41 -3.52 -14.05
CA LEU A 133 5.69 -3.80 -14.70
C LEU A 133 6.93 -3.58 -13.84
N VAL A 134 6.84 -2.77 -12.78
CA VAL A 134 8.02 -2.26 -12.06
C VAL A 134 7.96 -2.48 -10.56
N TRP A 135 6.79 -2.26 -9.95
CA TRP A 135 6.63 -2.34 -8.51
C TRP A 135 6.81 -3.78 -8.00
N ASP A 136 7.61 -3.90 -6.95
CA ASP A 136 7.80 -5.13 -6.20
C ASP A 136 7.29 -4.93 -4.78
N PRO A 137 6.20 -5.63 -4.39
CA PRO A 137 5.62 -5.55 -3.06
C PRO A 137 6.56 -5.91 -1.89
N LEU A 138 7.70 -6.55 -2.14
CA LEU A 138 8.70 -6.86 -1.12
C LEU A 138 9.57 -5.65 -0.74
N TYR A 139 9.62 -4.60 -1.57
CA TYR A 139 10.36 -3.37 -1.24
C TYR A 139 9.47 -2.37 -0.51
N ALA A 140 9.89 -2.01 0.70
CA ALA A 140 9.13 -1.12 1.59
C ALA A 140 9.03 0.31 1.04
N GLN A 141 10.16 0.91 0.64
CA GLN A 141 10.18 2.31 0.21
C GLN A 141 9.27 2.59 -1.02
N PRO A 142 9.36 1.82 -2.13
CA PRO A 142 8.45 2.01 -3.26
C PRO A 142 6.97 1.77 -2.89
N SER A 143 6.69 0.80 -2.02
CA SER A 143 5.32 0.50 -1.57
C SER A 143 4.74 1.66 -0.74
N GLN A 144 5.54 2.26 0.14
CA GLN A 144 5.16 3.44 0.91
C GLN A 144 4.92 4.63 -0.01
N THR A 145 5.88 4.97 -0.89
CA THR A 145 5.73 6.08 -1.83
C THR A 145 4.48 5.94 -2.70
N LEU A 146 4.24 4.74 -3.25
CA LEU A 146 3.07 4.45 -4.07
C LEU A 146 1.76 4.60 -3.31
N THR A 147 1.66 4.01 -2.11
CA THR A 147 0.43 4.09 -1.30
C THR A 147 0.16 5.50 -0.78
N THR A 148 1.20 6.25 -0.40
CA THR A 148 1.08 7.68 -0.05
C THR A 148 0.57 8.50 -1.24
N LEU A 149 1.10 8.27 -2.44
CA LEU A 149 0.61 8.91 -3.66
C LEU A 149 -0.87 8.58 -3.90
N CYS A 150 -1.28 7.31 -3.77
CA CYS A 150 -2.68 6.93 -3.94
C CYS A 150 -3.61 7.54 -2.89
N LYS A 151 -3.19 7.63 -1.63
CA LYS A 151 -3.96 8.31 -0.56
C LYS A 151 -4.09 9.79 -0.85
N ARG A 152 -3.03 10.46 -1.28
CA ARG A 152 -3.10 11.87 -1.71
C ARG A 152 -4.05 12.05 -2.91
N ILE A 153 -3.98 11.16 -3.89
CA ILE A 153 -4.89 11.18 -5.04
C ILE A 153 -6.36 11.01 -4.59
N GLN A 154 -6.60 10.18 -3.58
CA GLN A 154 -7.93 10.02 -2.98
C GLN A 154 -8.38 11.29 -2.27
N ASP A 155 -7.54 11.83 -1.39
CA ASP A 155 -7.89 12.95 -0.51
C ASP A 155 -8.08 14.27 -1.28
N ASP A 156 -7.25 14.52 -2.30
CA ASP A 156 -7.23 15.80 -3.03
C ASP A 156 -8.15 15.82 -4.26
N TYR A 157 -8.50 14.65 -4.83
CA TYR A 157 -9.25 14.59 -6.10
C TYR A 157 -10.42 13.60 -6.10
N SER A 158 -10.70 12.90 -5.00
CA SER A 158 -11.81 11.95 -4.85
C SER A 158 -11.88 10.86 -5.94
N VAL A 159 -10.73 10.30 -6.33
CA VAL A 159 -10.66 9.36 -7.47
C VAL A 159 -11.18 7.95 -7.13
N PHE A 160 -11.01 7.46 -5.90
CA PHE A 160 -11.38 6.12 -5.45
C PHE A 160 -12.77 6.06 -4.77
N GLU A 161 -13.74 6.86 -5.23
CA GLU A 161 -15.11 6.86 -4.72
C GLU A 161 -15.87 5.52 -4.88
N VAL A 162 -17.00 5.38 -4.18
CA VAL A 162 -17.81 4.14 -4.08
C VAL A 162 -18.24 3.62 -5.46
N GLU A 163 -18.59 4.49 -6.40
CA GLU A 163 -18.84 4.14 -7.79
C GLU A 163 -17.57 4.25 -8.62
N GLN A 164 -16.68 3.26 -8.46
CA GLN A 164 -15.40 3.29 -9.15
C GLN A 164 -15.58 3.26 -10.69
N SER A 165 -14.94 4.23 -11.33
CA SER A 165 -14.80 4.30 -12.78
C SER A 165 -13.95 3.13 -13.31
N LYS A 166 -14.04 2.87 -14.63
CA LYS A 166 -13.30 1.76 -15.26
C LYS A 166 -11.77 1.85 -15.03
N PRO A 167 -11.11 3.02 -15.12
CA PRO A 167 -9.67 3.12 -14.84
C PRO A 167 -9.32 2.77 -13.39
N VAL A 168 -10.13 3.21 -12.44
CA VAL A 168 -9.91 2.95 -11.01
C VAL A 168 -10.06 1.47 -10.70
N LYS A 169 -11.11 0.82 -11.22
CA LYS A 169 -11.30 -0.64 -11.10
C LYS A 169 -10.12 -1.41 -11.70
N ALA A 170 -9.64 -1.01 -12.88
CA ALA A 170 -8.50 -1.65 -13.53
C ALA A 170 -7.21 -1.49 -12.70
N PHE A 171 -6.98 -0.30 -12.13
CA PHE A 171 -5.85 -0.05 -11.24
C PHE A 171 -5.92 -0.90 -9.96
N VAL A 172 -7.05 -0.91 -9.28
CA VAL A 172 -7.25 -1.71 -8.05
C VAL A 172 -7.04 -3.20 -8.34
N GLU A 173 -7.59 -3.70 -9.44
CA GLU A 173 -7.36 -5.08 -9.88
C GLU A 173 -5.88 -5.36 -10.16
N ALA A 174 -5.17 -4.46 -10.84
CA ALA A 174 -3.73 -4.60 -11.08
C ALA A 174 -2.92 -4.71 -9.78
N VAL A 175 -3.26 -3.90 -8.76
CA VAL A 175 -2.62 -3.97 -7.44
C VAL A 175 -2.93 -5.31 -6.77
N ILE A 176 -4.20 -5.73 -6.76
CA ILE A 176 -4.62 -7.02 -6.17
C ILE A 176 -3.87 -8.18 -6.84
N GLN A 177 -3.79 -8.20 -8.17
CA GLN A 177 -3.08 -9.24 -8.92
C GLN A 177 -1.58 -9.24 -8.63
N ARG A 178 -0.97 -8.05 -8.49
CA ARG A 178 0.45 -7.95 -8.14
C ARG A 178 0.73 -8.47 -6.74
N LEU A 179 -0.12 -8.12 -5.76
CA LEU A 179 -0.03 -8.62 -4.38
C LEU A 179 -0.26 -10.14 -4.31
N ARG A 180 -1.25 -10.67 -5.01
CA ARG A 180 -1.50 -12.12 -5.15
C ARG A 180 -0.27 -12.84 -5.69
N SER A 181 0.27 -12.35 -6.81
CA SER A 181 1.47 -12.91 -7.43
C SER A 181 2.67 -12.90 -6.47
N ALA A 182 2.83 -11.84 -5.67
CA ALA A 182 3.90 -11.80 -4.66
C ALA A 182 3.73 -12.88 -3.57
N VAL A 183 2.51 -13.14 -3.12
CA VAL A 183 2.26 -14.22 -2.13
C VAL A 183 2.48 -15.60 -2.72
N ASP A 184 2.07 -15.83 -3.96
CA ASP A 184 2.11 -17.16 -4.58
C ASP A 184 3.48 -17.51 -5.17
N ASN A 185 4.19 -16.53 -5.73
CA ASN A 185 5.43 -16.77 -6.48
C ASN A 185 6.69 -16.29 -5.75
N ASP A 186 6.60 -15.23 -4.94
CA ASP A 186 7.78 -14.58 -4.35
C ASP A 186 8.01 -14.98 -2.88
N ILE A 187 7.00 -15.54 -2.20
CA ILE A 187 7.13 -16.04 -0.82
C ILE A 187 7.43 -17.53 -0.79
N PHE A 188 8.55 -17.88 -0.15
CA PHE A 188 8.93 -19.26 0.10
C PHE A 188 9.54 -19.44 1.49
N VAL A 189 8.84 -20.10 2.40
CA VAL A 189 9.36 -20.44 3.73
C VAL A 189 9.61 -21.94 3.82
N PRO A 190 10.87 -22.42 3.76
CA PRO A 190 11.18 -23.84 3.78
C PRO A 190 10.88 -24.46 5.15
N LEU A 191 10.44 -25.72 5.16
CA LEU A 191 10.27 -26.49 6.39
C LEU A 191 11.50 -27.37 6.62
N TYR A 192 12.07 -27.28 7.82
CA TYR A 192 13.23 -28.07 8.22
C TYR A 192 12.91 -28.93 9.46
N PRO A 193 13.52 -30.12 9.59
CA PRO A 193 13.46 -30.90 10.83
C PRO A 193 13.95 -30.11 12.05
N LYS A 194 13.31 -30.34 13.21
CA LYS A 194 13.58 -29.59 14.47
C LYS A 194 15.05 -29.53 14.87
N LYS A 195 15.79 -30.62 14.68
CA LYS A 195 17.25 -30.70 14.95
C LYS A 195 18.07 -29.60 14.28
N PHE A 196 17.64 -29.09 13.12
CA PHE A 196 18.32 -28.00 12.42
C PHE A 196 17.85 -26.61 12.89
N LEU A 197 16.65 -26.53 13.46
CA LEU A 197 16.08 -25.28 13.99
C LEU A 197 16.53 -25.00 15.42
N GLU A 198 16.89 -26.03 16.18
CA GLU A 198 17.47 -25.91 17.53
C GLU A 198 18.81 -25.17 17.52
N ASP A 199 19.66 -25.42 16.53
CA ASP A 199 20.89 -24.65 16.31
C ASP A 199 20.61 -23.38 15.50
N LYS A 200 20.51 -22.24 16.21
CA LYS A 200 20.30 -20.92 15.61
C LYS A 200 21.44 -20.46 14.68
N ARG A 201 22.61 -21.10 14.75
CA ARG A 201 23.73 -20.83 13.84
C ARG A 201 23.67 -21.67 12.57
N SER A 202 22.79 -22.66 12.49
CA SER A 202 22.66 -23.50 11.31
C SER A 202 22.28 -22.67 10.06
N PRO A 203 22.82 -23.01 8.89
CA PRO A 203 22.42 -22.35 7.63
C PRO A 203 20.91 -22.46 7.37
N GLN A 204 20.29 -23.57 7.76
CA GLN A 204 18.87 -23.85 7.59
C GLN A 204 18.00 -22.90 8.41
N PHE A 205 18.32 -22.72 9.70
CA PHE A 205 17.62 -21.77 10.56
C PHE A 205 17.78 -20.34 10.02
N GLN A 206 19.00 -19.93 9.68
CA GLN A 206 19.25 -18.57 9.17
C GLN A 206 18.50 -18.30 7.86
N PHE A 207 18.47 -19.27 6.95
CA PHE A 207 17.76 -19.14 5.69
C PHE A 207 16.24 -19.08 5.90
N GLN A 208 15.66 -20.00 6.66
CA GLN A 208 14.23 -19.95 7.00
C GLN A 208 13.85 -18.64 7.68
N ASN A 209 14.67 -18.16 8.63
CA ASN A 209 14.42 -16.92 9.35
C ASN A 209 14.43 -15.72 8.38
N LYS A 210 15.36 -15.65 7.42
CA LYS A 210 15.35 -14.60 6.37
C LYS A 210 14.08 -14.65 5.51
N GLN A 211 13.62 -15.84 5.16
CA GLN A 211 12.39 -16.01 4.39
C GLN A 211 11.15 -15.61 5.18
N PHE A 212 11.09 -16.00 6.45
CA PHE A 212 10.05 -15.57 7.39
C PHE A 212 9.97 -14.05 7.47
N TRP A 213 11.11 -13.36 7.65
CA TRP A 213 11.12 -11.90 7.71
C TRP A 213 10.76 -11.23 6.38
N SER A 214 11.02 -11.88 5.25
CA SER A 214 10.57 -11.39 3.94
C SER A 214 9.05 -11.47 3.81
N ALA A 215 8.44 -12.58 4.27
CA ALA A 215 6.98 -12.72 4.34
C ALA A 215 6.33 -11.72 5.31
N VAL A 216 6.93 -11.47 6.49
CA VAL A 216 6.43 -10.46 7.44
C VAL A 216 6.55 -9.05 6.86
N LYS A 217 7.61 -8.74 6.09
CA LYS A 217 7.74 -7.46 5.39
C LYS A 217 6.63 -7.29 4.35
N LEU A 218 6.34 -8.33 3.56
CA LEU A 218 5.22 -8.31 2.62
C LEU A 218 3.89 -8.05 3.33
N LEU A 219 3.66 -8.70 4.48
CA LEU A 219 2.46 -8.49 5.30
C LEU A 219 2.30 -7.01 5.69
N GLY A 220 3.37 -6.38 6.17
CA GLY A 220 3.35 -4.95 6.49
C GLY A 220 3.14 -4.05 5.28
N ASN A 221 3.73 -4.38 4.13
CA ASN A 221 3.54 -3.60 2.90
C ASN A 221 2.12 -3.75 2.33
N MET A 222 1.48 -4.91 2.49
CA MET A 222 0.08 -5.11 2.14
C MET A 222 -0.85 -4.23 2.99
N ALA A 223 -0.57 -4.12 4.29
CA ALA A 223 -1.38 -3.32 5.21
C ALA A 223 -1.48 -1.84 4.82
N LEU A 224 -0.49 -1.30 4.11
CA LEU A 224 -0.49 0.08 3.62
C LEU A 224 -1.66 0.38 2.66
N TRP A 225 -2.21 -0.66 2.03
CA TRP A 225 -3.34 -0.59 1.09
C TRP A 225 -4.71 -0.62 1.77
N ASP A 226 -4.75 -0.66 3.11
CA ASP A 226 -6.00 -0.47 3.86
C ASP A 226 -6.65 0.87 3.48
N GLY A 227 -7.96 0.84 3.22
CA GLY A 227 -8.74 1.97 2.72
C GLY A 227 -8.66 2.23 1.21
N LEU A 228 -7.73 1.60 0.48
CA LEU A 228 -7.62 1.73 -0.99
C LEU A 228 -8.13 0.49 -1.75
N ILE A 229 -7.96 -0.70 -1.15
CA ILE A 229 -8.43 -1.98 -1.69
C ILE A 229 -9.60 -2.48 -0.84
N PRO A 230 -10.57 -3.20 -1.41
CA PRO A 230 -11.64 -3.82 -0.64
C PRO A 230 -11.11 -4.67 0.52
N GLU A 231 -11.58 -4.37 1.74
CA GLU A 231 -11.09 -4.96 2.99
C GLU A 231 -11.12 -6.50 2.99
N HIS A 232 -12.18 -7.11 2.44
CA HIS A 232 -12.32 -8.57 2.37
C HIS A 232 -11.19 -9.23 1.55
N ILE A 233 -10.75 -8.61 0.46
CA ILE A 233 -9.65 -9.10 -0.38
C ILE A 233 -8.33 -8.95 0.39
N LEU A 234 -8.13 -7.81 1.05
CA LEU A 234 -6.92 -7.56 1.82
C LEU A 234 -6.78 -8.54 2.99
N LYS A 235 -7.89 -8.82 3.70
CA LYS A 235 -7.96 -9.85 4.74
C LYS A 235 -7.67 -11.25 4.20
N GLU A 236 -8.23 -11.63 3.05
CA GLU A 236 -7.94 -12.91 2.39
C GLU A 236 -6.43 -13.07 2.13
N LEU A 237 -5.81 -12.07 1.50
CA LEU A 237 -4.38 -12.13 1.14
C LEU A 237 -3.48 -12.15 2.39
N MET A 238 -3.73 -11.26 3.34
CA MET A 238 -2.88 -11.10 4.52
C MET A 238 -3.06 -12.22 5.53
N LEU A 239 -4.30 -12.56 5.88
CA LEU A 239 -4.60 -13.47 6.99
C LEU A 239 -4.65 -14.93 6.55
N GLU A 240 -5.22 -15.22 5.38
CA GLU A 240 -5.41 -16.59 4.91
C GLU A 240 -4.22 -17.04 4.06
N LYS A 241 -3.91 -16.30 3.00
CA LYS A 241 -2.88 -16.70 2.03
C LYS A 241 -1.45 -16.52 2.53
N LEU A 242 -1.19 -15.50 3.36
CA LEU A 242 0.15 -15.20 3.86
C LEU A 242 0.38 -15.68 5.30
N LEU A 243 -0.39 -15.16 6.26
CA LEU A 243 -0.23 -15.47 7.68
C LEU A 243 -0.48 -16.96 7.96
N SER A 244 -1.67 -17.47 7.63
CA SER A 244 -2.04 -18.85 7.95
C SER A 244 -1.19 -19.88 7.20
N ARG A 245 -0.87 -19.62 5.93
CA ARG A 245 -0.12 -20.56 5.08
C ARG A 245 1.38 -20.61 5.37
N TYR A 246 2.04 -19.46 5.58
CA TYR A 246 3.50 -19.39 5.63
C TYR A 246 4.05 -18.98 7.00
N LEU A 247 3.42 -18.01 7.67
CA LEU A 247 3.94 -17.49 8.94
C LEU A 247 3.58 -18.40 10.12
N MET A 248 2.31 -18.82 10.20
CA MET A 248 1.81 -19.64 11.32
C MET A 248 2.56 -20.97 11.42
N ILE A 249 2.82 -21.65 10.31
CA ILE A 249 3.57 -22.92 10.35
C ILE A 249 4.99 -22.76 10.90
N THR A 250 5.62 -21.60 10.67
CA THR A 250 6.95 -21.29 11.20
C THR A 250 6.88 -21.00 12.69
N VAL A 251 5.87 -20.23 13.12
CA VAL A 251 5.61 -19.89 14.52
C VAL A 251 5.28 -21.14 15.34
N LEU A 252 4.45 -22.04 14.81
CA LEU A 252 4.05 -23.29 15.48
C LEU A 252 5.20 -24.30 15.65
N ASN A 253 6.21 -24.25 14.79
CA ASN A 253 7.38 -25.14 14.85
C ASN A 253 8.54 -24.58 15.67
N GLU A 254 8.46 -23.33 16.10
CA GLU A 254 9.46 -22.68 16.95
C GLU A 254 9.43 -23.29 18.36
N SER A 255 10.60 -23.69 18.86
CA SER A 255 10.70 -24.39 20.16
C SER A 255 10.98 -23.45 21.32
N ASP A 256 11.45 -22.22 21.04
CA ASP A 256 11.81 -21.21 22.02
C ASP A 256 10.65 -20.20 22.21
N PRO A 257 9.92 -20.23 23.34
CA PRO A 257 8.78 -19.34 23.59
C PRO A 257 9.15 -17.84 23.49
N LYS A 258 10.38 -17.47 23.88
CA LYS A 258 10.83 -16.07 23.81
C LYS A 258 10.90 -15.58 22.37
N HIS A 259 11.41 -16.43 21.47
CA HIS A 259 11.54 -16.09 20.06
C HIS A 259 10.18 -16.07 19.34
N THR A 260 9.29 -17.00 19.69
CA THR A 260 7.90 -17.01 19.23
C THR A 260 7.20 -15.70 19.59
N ILE A 261 7.28 -15.29 20.85
CA ILE A 261 6.62 -14.08 21.35
C ILE A 261 7.18 -12.82 20.69
N GLN A 262 8.50 -12.74 20.53
CA GLN A 262 9.14 -11.62 19.84
C GLN A 262 8.65 -11.50 18.38
N LYS A 263 8.62 -12.61 17.63
CA LYS A 263 8.11 -12.65 16.24
C LYS A 263 6.64 -12.21 16.17
N CYS A 264 5.81 -12.69 17.10
CA CYS A 264 4.40 -12.35 17.18
C CYS A 264 4.17 -10.87 17.53
N LYS A 265 4.88 -10.35 18.54
CA LYS A 265 4.72 -9.00 19.09
C LYS A 265 5.29 -7.92 18.20
N GLU A 266 6.57 -8.00 17.86
CA GLU A 266 7.27 -6.87 17.26
C GLU A 266 6.83 -6.62 15.81
N LYS A 267 6.31 -7.64 15.11
CA LYS A 267 6.22 -7.60 13.65
C LYS A 267 5.00 -8.25 13.01
N ILE A 268 4.33 -9.25 13.61
CA ILE A 268 3.08 -9.77 13.03
C ILE A 268 1.90 -8.91 13.49
N ALA A 269 1.73 -8.75 14.80
CA ALA A 269 0.60 -8.01 15.36
C ALA A 269 0.60 -6.53 14.99
N GLY A 270 1.78 -5.92 14.87
CA GLY A 270 1.94 -4.53 14.46
C GLY A 270 1.69 -4.26 12.98
N CYS A 271 1.48 -5.29 12.15
CA CYS A 271 1.18 -5.10 10.73
C CYS A 271 -0.33 -5.01 10.44
N PHE A 272 -1.21 -5.35 11.38
CA PHE A 272 -2.65 -5.34 11.08
C PHE A 272 -3.21 -3.92 11.19
N PRO A 273 -4.01 -3.46 10.21
CA PRO A 273 -4.69 -2.17 10.30
C PRO A 273 -5.61 -2.10 11.52
N GLU A 274 -5.61 -0.97 12.22
CA GLU A 274 -6.47 -0.76 13.39
C GLU A 274 -7.96 -0.73 13.03
N SER A 275 -8.27 -0.28 11.80
CA SER A 275 -9.62 -0.23 11.21
C SER A 275 -10.34 -1.58 11.27
N TRP A 276 -9.61 -2.70 11.12
CA TRP A 276 -10.20 -4.04 11.09
C TRP A 276 -10.77 -4.51 12.42
N PHE A 277 -10.45 -3.79 13.50
CA PHE A 277 -10.78 -4.15 14.87
C PHE A 277 -11.83 -3.22 15.52
N VAL A 278 -12.38 -2.27 14.78
CA VAL A 278 -13.34 -1.28 15.29
C VAL A 278 -14.71 -1.91 15.57
N ASP A 279 -15.20 -2.78 14.68
CA ASP A 279 -16.55 -3.38 14.79
C ASP A 279 -16.59 -4.76 15.46
N VAL A 280 -15.48 -5.20 16.05
CA VAL A 280 -15.35 -6.52 16.69
C VAL A 280 -16.00 -6.49 18.08
N ASN A 281 -17.33 -6.39 18.12
CA ASN A 281 -18.14 -6.26 19.33
C ASN A 281 -18.36 -7.58 20.10
N THR A 282 -17.90 -8.73 19.59
CA THR A 282 -18.27 -10.07 20.07
C THR A 282 -17.26 -10.75 20.99
N GLY A 283 -16.26 -10.05 21.53
CA GLY A 283 -15.30 -10.62 22.50
C GLY A 283 -14.27 -11.61 21.91
N SER A 284 -14.48 -12.07 20.68
CA SER A 284 -13.57 -12.91 19.92
C SER A 284 -12.89 -12.10 18.80
N SER A 285 -11.60 -12.33 18.57
CA SER A 285 -10.85 -11.71 17.46
C SER A 285 -11.42 -12.12 16.10
N LEU A 286 -10.95 -11.51 15.01
CA LEU A 286 -11.28 -11.95 13.64
C LEU A 286 -11.19 -13.49 13.49
N PRO A 287 -12.13 -14.16 12.81
CA PRO A 287 -12.14 -15.61 12.67
C PRO A 287 -10.83 -16.18 12.12
N GLN A 288 -10.21 -15.47 11.17
CA GLN A 288 -8.93 -15.86 10.57
C GLN A 288 -7.76 -15.85 11.57
N LEU A 289 -7.87 -15.09 12.67
CA LEU A 289 -6.84 -14.98 13.71
C LEU A 289 -7.02 -15.99 14.86
N GLN A 290 -8.05 -16.84 14.83
CA GLN A 290 -8.32 -17.80 15.91
C GLN A 290 -7.15 -18.78 16.15
N ASN A 291 -6.48 -19.24 15.10
CA ASN A 291 -5.31 -20.11 15.24
C ASN A 291 -4.12 -19.37 15.88
N PHE A 292 -3.98 -18.08 15.58
CA PHE A 292 -2.95 -17.22 16.15
C PHE A 292 -3.21 -16.96 17.64
N SER A 293 -4.44 -16.58 18.01
CA SER A 293 -4.83 -16.38 19.41
C SER A 293 -4.72 -17.65 20.24
N LYS A 294 -5.16 -18.81 19.70
CA LYS A 294 -5.01 -20.11 20.37
C LYS A 294 -3.55 -20.49 20.61
N HIS A 295 -2.65 -20.22 19.66
CA HIS A 295 -1.23 -20.51 19.84
C HIS A 295 -0.59 -19.61 20.91
N LEU A 296 -0.95 -18.32 20.94
CA LEU A 296 -0.51 -17.40 22.00
C LEU A 296 -1.01 -17.85 23.38
N LEU A 297 -2.26 -18.31 23.48
CA LEU A 297 -2.83 -18.89 24.71
C LEU A 297 -2.05 -20.13 25.18
N GLN A 298 -1.72 -21.04 24.25
CA GLN A 298 -0.91 -22.23 24.56
C GLN A 298 0.51 -21.85 25.03
N THR A 299 1.10 -20.84 24.40
CA THR A 299 2.43 -20.32 24.78
C THR A 299 2.40 -19.71 26.17
N ALA A 300 1.35 -18.92 26.50
CA ALA A 300 1.15 -18.41 27.85
C ALA A 300 1.01 -19.55 28.88
N HIS A 301 0.21 -20.57 28.60
CA HIS A 301 0.07 -21.74 29.48
C HIS A 301 1.39 -22.49 29.72
N ALA A 302 2.22 -22.64 28.69
CA ALA A 302 3.53 -23.26 28.81
C ALA A 302 4.48 -22.43 29.69
N LEU A 303 4.50 -21.10 29.50
CA LEU A 303 5.31 -20.18 30.31
C LEU A 303 4.94 -20.22 31.80
N PHE A 304 3.65 -20.27 32.13
CA PHE A 304 3.21 -20.38 33.52
C PHE A 304 3.54 -21.72 34.17
N LYS A 305 3.73 -22.79 33.39
CA LYS A 305 4.07 -24.11 33.91
C LYS A 305 5.56 -24.25 34.25
N ASP A 306 6.43 -23.48 33.57
CA ASP A 306 7.89 -23.67 33.62
C ASP A 306 8.60 -22.90 34.77
N ASN A 307 7.89 -22.03 35.50
CA ASN A 307 8.14 -21.44 36.84
C ASN A 307 9.58 -21.18 37.37
N ASN A 308 10.60 -21.06 36.52
CA ASN A 308 12.00 -21.02 36.95
C ASN A 308 12.63 -19.61 37.03
N ASP A 309 12.00 -18.55 36.48
CA ASP A 309 12.50 -17.17 36.62
C ASP A 309 11.37 -16.13 36.56
N SER A 310 11.06 -15.48 37.68
CA SER A 310 9.81 -14.70 37.86
C SER A 310 9.77 -13.37 37.10
N SER A 311 10.92 -12.74 36.85
CA SER A 311 11.00 -11.42 36.19
C SER A 311 10.98 -11.51 34.66
N SER A 312 11.80 -12.38 34.06
CA SER A 312 11.83 -12.60 32.60
C SER A 312 10.54 -13.24 32.09
N THR A 313 9.95 -14.16 32.87
CA THR A 313 8.68 -14.80 32.50
C THR A 313 7.53 -13.80 32.56
N ARG A 314 7.51 -12.87 33.54
CA ARG A 314 6.53 -11.78 33.59
C ARG A 314 6.61 -10.85 32.38
N ALA A 315 7.82 -10.50 31.93
CA ALA A 315 7.99 -9.67 30.74
C ALA A 315 7.43 -10.36 29.48
N LEU A 316 7.74 -11.64 29.28
CA LEU A 316 7.23 -12.42 28.14
C LEU A 316 5.70 -12.61 28.20
N LEU A 317 5.13 -12.72 29.39
CA LEU A 317 3.68 -12.78 29.58
C LEU A 317 3.01 -11.44 29.27
N SER A 318 3.59 -10.33 29.71
CA SER A 318 3.13 -8.98 29.34
C SER A 318 3.13 -8.81 27.81
N ASP A 319 4.16 -9.32 27.14
CA ASP A 319 4.24 -9.31 25.68
C ASP A 319 3.13 -10.13 25.01
N VAL A 320 2.83 -11.33 25.51
CA VAL A 320 1.72 -12.15 24.98
C VAL A 320 0.37 -11.45 25.19
N LEU A 321 0.14 -10.88 26.37
CA LEU A 321 -1.08 -10.14 26.68
C LEU A 321 -1.22 -8.90 25.78
N PHE A 322 -0.12 -8.19 25.51
CA PHE A 322 -0.10 -7.07 24.58
C PHE A 322 -0.52 -7.51 23.17
N VAL A 323 0.02 -8.62 22.66
CA VAL A 323 -0.36 -9.14 21.35
C VAL A 323 -1.85 -9.50 21.30
N LEU A 324 -2.34 -10.24 22.30
CA LEU A 324 -3.75 -10.63 22.39
C LEU A 324 -4.69 -9.41 22.48
N LYS A 325 -4.26 -8.34 23.17
CA LYS A 325 -4.98 -7.06 23.24
C LYS A 325 -5.03 -6.38 21.87
N ASN A 326 -3.91 -6.33 21.14
CA ASN A 326 -3.85 -5.68 19.82
C ASN A 326 -4.76 -6.36 18.79
N ILE A 327 -4.86 -7.70 18.82
CA ILE A 327 -5.75 -8.46 17.93
C ILE A 327 -7.20 -8.57 18.46
N LYS A 328 -7.55 -7.86 19.54
CA LYS A 328 -8.86 -7.91 20.23
C LYS A 328 -9.34 -9.32 20.62
N ALA A 329 -8.42 -10.21 20.99
CA ALA A 329 -8.74 -11.56 21.46
C ALA A 329 -9.17 -11.56 22.95
N HIS A 330 -10.28 -10.89 23.28
CA HIS A 330 -10.72 -10.67 24.65
C HIS A 330 -11.03 -11.97 25.41
N ASP A 331 -11.57 -13.00 24.76
CA ASP A 331 -11.83 -14.30 25.37
C ASP A 331 -10.53 -15.01 25.81
N SER A 332 -9.49 -14.92 24.98
CA SER A 332 -8.17 -15.48 25.29
C SER A 332 -7.50 -14.71 26.43
N LEU A 333 -7.63 -13.39 26.45
CA LEU A 333 -7.17 -12.55 27.56
C LEU A 333 -7.85 -12.94 28.87
N ARG A 334 -9.19 -13.03 28.87
CA ARG A 334 -9.99 -13.40 30.04
C ARG A 334 -9.58 -14.76 30.60
N THR A 335 -9.41 -15.74 29.72
CA THR A 335 -8.99 -17.10 30.09
C THR A 335 -7.62 -17.11 30.80
N ILE A 336 -6.68 -16.27 30.36
CA ILE A 336 -5.35 -16.17 31.00
C ILE A 336 -5.46 -15.46 32.35
N THR A 337 -6.17 -14.33 32.41
CA THR A 337 -6.25 -13.52 33.63
C THR A 337 -7.03 -14.19 34.74
N GLU A 338 -8.12 -14.89 34.43
CA GLU A 338 -8.90 -15.65 35.41
C GLU A 338 -8.10 -16.85 35.95
N LYS A 339 -7.35 -17.54 35.09
CA LYS A 339 -6.63 -18.77 35.46
C LYS A 339 -5.33 -18.51 36.24
N TYR A 340 -4.67 -17.38 36.01
CA TYR A 340 -3.36 -17.08 36.61
C TYR A 340 -3.34 -15.80 37.47
N HIS A 341 -4.48 -15.16 37.69
CA HIS A 341 -4.63 -13.96 38.52
C HIS A 341 -3.67 -12.82 38.18
N CYS A 342 -3.38 -12.62 36.89
CA CYS A 342 -2.43 -11.60 36.39
C CYS A 342 -3.12 -10.31 35.90
N GLU A 343 -4.16 -9.87 36.59
CA GLU A 343 -4.92 -8.64 36.27
C GLU A 343 -4.07 -7.37 36.38
N ASP A 344 -3.02 -7.40 37.19
CA ASP A 344 -2.02 -6.34 37.35
C ASP A 344 -1.28 -6.02 36.05
N LEU A 345 -0.98 -7.05 35.25
CA LEU A 345 -0.30 -6.90 33.96
C LEU A 345 -1.20 -6.31 32.88
N LEU A 346 -2.53 -6.45 32.99
CA LEU A 346 -3.47 -5.81 32.07
C LEU A 346 -3.63 -4.31 32.34
N LYS A 347 -3.49 -3.87 33.60
CA LYS A 347 -3.60 -2.46 33.98
C LYS A 347 -2.42 -1.61 33.50
N THR A 348 -1.31 -2.26 33.15
CA THR A 348 -0.06 -1.63 32.71
C THR A 348 0.13 -1.65 31.18
N LEU A 349 -0.78 -2.30 30.45
CA LEU A 349 -0.84 -2.42 28.99
C LEU A 349 -1.95 -1.54 28.43
#